data_AF-A0A4Y2A8L0-F1
#
_entry.id   AF-A0A4Y2A8L0-F1
#
_cell.length_a   1.000
_cell.length_b   1.000
_cell.length_c   1.000
_cell.angle_alpha   90.00
_cell.angle_beta   90.00
_cell.angle_gamma   90.00
#
_symmetry.space_group_name_H-M   'P 1'
#
loop_
_entity.id
_entity.type
_entity.pdbx_description
1 polymer ?
#
loop_
_entity_poly.entity_id
_entity_poly.type
_entity_poly.pdbx_seq_one_letter_code
_entity_poly.pdbx_strand_id
1 'polypeptide(L)'
;MEVCEVHEWVAENDSEEITDQEIVETVLQTNADLIEEPEVNDRVTTDDGFRALEIALRFVQYCSESTPTDILLMRRWRDLAA
;
A
#
# COMPACT_ATOMS: atom_id res chain seq x y z
N MET A 1 12.64 33.25 26.48
CA MET A 1 13.87 32.44 26.39
C MET A 1 13.37 31.01 26.31
N GLU A 2 12.97 30.60 25.11
CA GLU A 2 12.52 29.22 24.87
C GLU A 2 13.76 28.35 24.72
N VAL A 3 13.85 27.35 25.60
CA VAL A 3 14.86 26.31 25.52
C VAL A 3 14.59 25.55 24.23
N CYS A 4 15.56 25.52 23.31
CA CYS A 4 15.42 24.79 22.06
C CYS A 4 15.10 23.33 22.36
N GLU A 5 13.94 22.88 21.88
CA GLU A 5 13.44 21.51 21.88
C GLU A 5 14.52 20.48 21.50
N VAL A 6 15.50 20.90 20.69
CA VAL A 6 16.72 20.16 20.32
C VAL A 6 17.50 19.60 21.52
N HIS A 7 17.47 20.28 22.68
CA HIS A 7 18.20 19.83 23.86
C HIS A 7 17.55 18.62 24.56
N GLU A 8 16.26 18.41 24.33
CA GLU A 8 15.48 17.25 24.81
C GLU A 8 15.85 16.00 24.01
N TRP A 9 15.95 16.13 22.69
CA TRP A 9 16.39 15.04 21.78
C TRP A 9 17.80 14.50 22.09
N VAL A 10 18.70 15.34 22.62
CA VAL A 10 20.06 14.93 22.97
C VAL A 10 20.12 14.23 24.34
N ALA A 11 19.18 14.53 25.24
CA ALA A 11 19.15 13.96 26.58
C ALA A 11 18.49 12.57 26.62
N GLU A 12 17.69 12.22 25.61
CA GLU A 12 16.88 11.00 25.58
C GLU A 12 17.63 9.76 25.05
N ASN A 13 18.93 9.87 24.79
CA ASN A 13 19.77 8.73 24.35
C ASN A 13 20.19 7.79 25.50
N ASP A 14 19.54 7.90 26.66
CA ASP A 14 19.64 6.95 27.78
C ASP A 14 18.52 5.90 27.72
N SER A 15 17.93 5.67 26.54
CA SER A 15 17.05 4.52 26.33
C SER A 15 17.90 3.25 26.27
N GLU A 16 17.47 2.24 27.03
CA GLU A 16 18.08 0.91 27.10
C GLU A 16 18.49 0.43 25.69
N GLU A 17 19.76 0.09 25.52
CA GLU A 17 20.31 -0.35 24.23
C GLU A 17 19.61 -1.66 23.85
N ILE A 18 18.69 -1.58 22.88
CA ILE A 18 17.97 -2.75 22.38
C ILE A 18 18.99 -3.67 21.73
N THR A 19 19.06 -4.90 22.20
CA THR A 19 19.97 -5.90 21.64
C THR A 19 19.43 -6.40 20.30
N ASP A 20 20.34 -6.80 19.40
CA ASP A 20 19.97 -7.39 18.10
C ASP A 20 18.97 -8.55 18.24
N GLN A 21 19.05 -9.30 19.35
CA GLN A 21 18.15 -10.41 19.64
C GLN A 21 16.72 -9.93 19.93
N GLU A 22 16.57 -8.85 20.69
CA GLU A 22 15.26 -8.25 21.00
C GLU A 22 14.63 -7.63 19.74
N ILE A 23 15.45 -7.09 18.83
CA ILE A 23 15.00 -6.63 17.51
C ILE A 23 14.44 -7.80 16.71
N VAL A 24 15.20 -8.92 16.64
CA VAL A 24 14.77 -10.12 15.90
C VAL A 24 13.49 -10.70 16.48
N GLU A 25 13.38 -10.82 17.80
CA GLU A 25 12.18 -11.34 18.46
C GLU A 25 10.96 -10.45 18.20
N THR A 26 11.12 -9.13 18.30
CA THR A 26 10.06 -8.16 18.02
C THR A 26 9.60 -8.25 16.56
N VAL A 27 10.52 -8.34 15.60
CA VAL A 27 10.18 -8.48 14.17
C VAL A 27 9.49 -9.81 13.89
N LEU A 28 9.93 -10.91 14.50
CA LEU A 28 9.33 -12.23 14.30
C LEU A 28 7.92 -12.32 14.92
N GLN A 29 7.70 -11.74 16.11
CA GLN A 29 6.38 -11.67 16.74
C GLN A 29 5.43 -10.77 15.95
N THR A 30 5.89 -9.59 15.54
CA THR A 30 5.10 -8.68 14.69
C THR A 30 4.71 -9.35 13.37
N ASN A 31 5.61 -10.11 12.75
CA ASN A 31 5.30 -10.84 11.52
C ASN A 31 4.32 -12.00 11.76
N ALA A 32 4.36 -12.67 12.92
CA ALA A 32 3.40 -13.71 13.26
C ALA A 32 1.98 -13.14 13.47
N ASP A 33 1.88 -11.97 14.09
CA ASP A 33 0.62 -11.26 14.32
C ASP A 33 0.07 -10.59 13.05
N LEU A 34 0.92 -10.33 12.05
CA LEU A 34 0.56 -9.81 10.73
C LEU A 34 0.14 -10.90 9.72
N ILE A 35 0.24 -12.18 10.07
CA ILE A 35 -0.33 -13.30 9.29
C ILE A 35 -1.77 -13.60 9.76
N GLU A 36 -2.50 -12.60 10.24
CA GLU A 36 -3.94 -12.61 9.93
C GLU A 36 -4.06 -12.25 8.45
N GLU A 37 -4.20 -13.28 7.59
CA GLU A 37 -4.81 -13.03 6.29
C GLU A 37 -6.11 -12.28 6.58
N PRO A 38 -6.30 -11.03 6.08
CA PRO A 38 -7.58 -10.38 6.27
C PRO A 38 -8.65 -11.35 5.77
N GLU A 39 -9.75 -11.53 6.50
CA GLU A 39 -10.92 -12.27 5.99
C GLU A 39 -11.39 -11.58 4.70
N VAL A 40 -10.77 -11.93 3.57
CA VAL A 40 -11.11 -11.42 2.25
C VAL A 40 -12.29 -12.25 1.77
N ASN A 41 -13.46 -11.93 2.32
CA ASN A 41 -14.73 -12.41 1.78
C ASN A 41 -15.02 -11.81 0.39
N ASP A 42 -14.31 -10.75 -0.01
CA ASP A 42 -14.40 -10.08 -1.32
C ASP A 42 -13.15 -10.30 -2.20
N ARG A 43 -12.65 -11.56 -2.29
CA ARG A 43 -11.63 -11.88 -3.29
C ARG A 43 -12.25 -11.77 -4.69
N VAL A 44 -12.00 -10.65 -5.36
CA VAL A 44 -12.26 -10.49 -6.80
C VAL A 44 -11.37 -11.48 -7.54
N THR A 45 -11.97 -12.36 -8.35
CA THR A 45 -11.18 -13.27 -9.19
C THR A 45 -10.42 -12.48 -10.24
N THR A 46 -9.31 -13.02 -10.76
CA THR A 46 -8.56 -12.38 -11.86
C THR A 46 -9.46 -12.04 -13.03
N ASP A 47 -10.39 -12.94 -13.36
CA ASP A 47 -11.38 -12.79 -14.42
C ASP A 47 -12.41 -11.68 -14.13
N ASP A 48 -12.85 -11.54 -12.87
CA ASP A 48 -13.70 -10.42 -12.44
C ASP A 48 -12.97 -9.08 -12.52
N GLY A 49 -11.71 -9.04 -12.09
CA GLY A 49 -10.86 -7.85 -12.19
C GLY A 49 -10.62 -7.44 -13.64
N PHE A 50 -10.35 -8.41 -14.52
CA PHE A 50 -10.20 -8.17 -15.95
C PHE A 50 -11.50 -7.62 -16.57
N ARG A 51 -12.65 -8.23 -16.28
CA ARG A 51 -13.97 -7.73 -16.73
C ARG A 51 -14.26 -6.31 -16.25
N ALA A 52 -13.92 -6.00 -14.99
CA ALA A 52 -14.09 -4.65 -14.46
C ALA A 52 -13.28 -3.62 -15.26
N LEU A 53 -12.04 -3.96 -15.63
CA LEU A 53 -11.19 -3.11 -16.47
C LEU A 53 -11.73 -2.97 -17.90
N GLU A 54 -12.35 -4.01 -18.47
CA GLU A 54 -13.03 -3.88 -19.77
C GLU A 54 -14.22 -2.91 -19.71
N ILE A 55 -15.02 -2.98 -18.65
CA ILE A 55 -16.16 -2.08 -18.44
C ILE A 55 -15.66 -0.64 -18.25
N ALA A 56 -14.64 -0.44 -17.42
CA ALA A 56 -14.04 0.87 -17.18
C ALA A 56 -13.44 1.46 -18.47
N LEU A 57 -12.75 0.64 -19.29
CA LEU A 57 -12.24 1.08 -20.58
C LEU A 57 -13.35 1.53 -21.53
N ARG A 58 -14.48 0.80 -21.59
CA ARG A 58 -15.64 1.22 -22.40
C ARG A 58 -16.21 2.54 -21.89
N PHE A 59 -16.33 2.71 -20.58
CA PHE A 59 -16.80 3.97 -19.99
C PHE A 59 -15.92 5.15 -20.40
N VAL A 60 -14.60 5.03 -20.26
CA VAL A 60 -13.63 6.07 -20.66
C VAL A 60 -13.70 6.36 -22.16
N GLN A 61 -13.96 5.36 -23.01
CA GLN A 61 -14.12 5.59 -24.45
C GLN A 61 -15.39 6.37 -24.81
N TYR A 62 -16.46 6.27 -24.03
CA TYR A 62 -17.72 6.99 -24.26
C TYR A 62 -17.80 8.34 -23.53
N CYS A 63 -16.95 8.56 -22.52
CA CYS A 63 -16.93 9.79 -21.76
C CYS A 63 -16.35 10.95 -22.60
N SER A 64 -17.13 12.01 -22.81
CA SER A 64 -16.75 13.15 -23.65
C SER A 64 -15.56 13.95 -23.12
N GLU A 65 -15.26 13.81 -21.82
CA GLU A 65 -14.15 14.50 -21.15
C GLU A 65 -12.84 13.67 -21.21
N SER A 66 -12.93 12.41 -21.64
CA SER A 66 -11.76 11.53 -21.68
C SER A 66 -10.82 11.91 -22.81
N THR A 67 -9.54 11.99 -22.47
CA THR A 67 -8.46 12.28 -23.41
C THR A 67 -7.95 10.98 -24.05
N PRO A 68 -7.21 11.08 -25.17
CA PRO A 68 -6.53 9.91 -25.74
C PRO A 68 -5.57 9.22 -24.74
N THR A 69 -4.97 9.98 -23.82
CA THR A 69 -4.09 9.45 -22.77
C THR A 69 -4.86 8.55 -21.81
N ASP A 70 -6.07 8.93 -21.41
CA ASP A 70 -6.91 8.14 -20.50
C ASP A 70 -7.26 6.79 -21.11
N ILE A 71 -7.62 6.78 -22.40
CA ILE A 71 -7.91 5.55 -23.15
C ILE A 71 -6.67 4.65 -23.23
N LEU A 72 -5.48 5.23 -23.50
CA LEU A 72 -4.22 4.49 -23.57
C LEU A 72 -3.83 3.88 -22.22
N LEU A 73 -3.97 4.64 -21.13
CA LEU A 73 -3.71 4.16 -19.78
C LEU A 73 -4.67 3.02 -19.41
N MET A 74 -5.96 3.18 -19.66
CA MET A 74 -6.95 2.14 -19.37
C MET A 74 -6.71 0.85 -20.17
N ARG A 75 -6.30 0.96 -21.44
CA ARG A 75 -5.86 -0.21 -22.23
C ARG A 75 -4.68 -0.90 -21.60
N ARG A 76 -3.66 -0.14 -21.19
CA ARG A 76 -2.47 -0.69 -20.53
C ARG A 76 -2.81 -1.40 -19.23
N TRP A 77 -3.67 -0.83 -18.40
CA TRP A 77 -4.11 -1.46 -17.14
C TRP A 77 -4.86 -2.77 -17.38
N ARG A 78 -5.78 -2.78 -18.36
CA ARG A 78 -6.47 -4.01 -18.77
C ARG A 78 -5.49 -5.08 -19.26
N ASP A 79 -4.52 -4.72 -20.10
CA ASP A 79 -3.58 -5.67 -20.69
C ASP A 79 -2.60 -6.26 -19.65
N LEU A 80 -2.32 -5.54 -18.56
CA LEU A 80 -1.54 -6.04 -17.43
C LEU A 80 -2.31 -7.00 -16.53
N ALA A 81 -3.64 -6.94 -16.56
CA ALA A 81 -4.53 -7.79 -15.76
C ALA A 81 -4.98 -9.07 -16.51
N ALA A 82 -4.61 -9.20 -17.80
CA ALA A 82 -4.86 -10.37 -18.64
C ALA A 82 -3.83 -11.47 -18.37
#